data_AF-A0A7L1XQ91-F1
#
_entry.id   AF-A0A7L1XQ91-F1
#
_cell.length_a   1.000
_cell.length_b   1.000
_cell.length_c   1.000
_cell.angle_alpha   90.00
_cell.angle_beta   90.00
_cell.angle_gamma   90.00
#
_symmetry.space_group_name_H-M   'P 1'
#
loop_
_entity.id
_entity.type
_entity.pdbx_description
1 polymer ?
#
loop_
_entity_poly.entity_id
_entity_poly.type
_entity_poly.pdbx_seq_one_letter_code
_entity_poly.pdbx_strand_id
1 'polypeptide(L)'
;MKVVNLKQAILQAWKERWSDYQWAINMKRFFPRGATWDILNLAEALLEQAMIGPSPNPLILSYLKYAISSQMVSYSTVLTAISKFDDFSRDLCVQSLLEIMDMFCDRLSCHGKAEECIGLCRALMSALNWLLRCAAFYAEKVKETLEQAAAESQLKMCLERLGKMLSSTKNRALIHIAKLEETSSWSTVEQSLLKLGENLNSLGNSPLRSRADDCISLIKSIPTMLSVHSEHLNKTGFPTVHAVVLLEGTMNLTGETQPLVEQLMMVKRMQRIPSPLFVLEIWKACFVGLIESPEGTEELKWTAFTFLKIPQVLVKLKKYPQGEKDFTEDVNCAFEFLLKLTPLLDKVDQRCNCDCMDLLLQECSKQGLLSEANMDNLIDKRAADREHAPHLKSAENANIQPNPGLILRAEPTVTNILKTMDADHSKSPEGLLGVLGHMLSGKSLDLLLAAAAATGKLKSFARKFIKLESLKVFVSPPTAKGAPVRALLFDISFLMLCHVAQTYGSEV
;
A
#
# COMPACT_ATOMS: atom_id res chain seq x y z
N MET A 1 -14.37 46.21 16.62
CA MET A 1 -14.16 45.07 17.56
C MET A 1 -12.79 45.25 18.21
N LYS A 2 -12.71 45.35 19.55
CA LYS A 2 -11.41 45.38 20.23
C LYS A 2 -10.69 44.06 19.93
N VAL A 3 -9.47 44.13 19.41
CA VAL A 3 -8.61 42.94 19.22
C VAL A 3 -8.37 42.37 20.61
N VAL A 4 -9.05 41.27 20.95
CA VAL A 4 -8.87 40.60 22.23
C VAL A 4 -7.50 39.93 22.19
N ASN A 5 -6.63 40.26 23.13
CA ASN A 5 -5.34 39.61 23.26
C ASN A 5 -5.56 38.15 23.70
N LEU A 6 -4.87 37.20 23.07
CA LEU A 6 -5.01 35.77 23.36
C LEU A 6 -4.78 35.44 24.85
N LYS A 7 -3.76 36.04 25.48
CA LYS A 7 -3.51 35.85 26.93
C LYS A 7 -4.67 36.36 27.78
N GLN A 8 -5.27 37.49 27.40
CA GLN A 8 -6.44 38.02 28.11
C GLN A 8 -7.66 37.11 27.93
N ALA A 9 -7.86 36.54 26.74
CA ALA A 9 -8.95 35.60 26.48
C ALA A 9 -8.80 34.31 27.31
N ILE A 10 -7.58 33.77 27.43
CA ILE A 10 -7.28 32.61 28.27
C ILE A 10 -7.53 32.94 29.74
N LEU A 11 -7.06 34.10 30.22
CA LEU A 11 -7.27 34.53 31.60
C LEU A 11 -8.75 34.78 31.93
N GLN A 12 -9.52 35.30 30.97
CA GLN A 12 -10.96 35.44 31.12
C GLN A 12 -11.63 34.08 31.25
N ALA A 13 -11.32 33.13 30.36
CA ALA A 13 -11.85 31.78 30.42
C ALA A 13 -11.50 31.06 31.73
N TRP A 14 -10.29 31.31 32.25
CA TRP A 14 -9.88 30.78 33.56
C TRP A 14 -10.65 31.43 34.72
N LYS A 15 -10.80 32.77 34.73
CA LYS A 15 -11.56 33.50 35.75
C LYS A 15 -13.03 33.09 35.80
N GLU A 16 -13.64 32.92 34.63
CA GLU A 16 -15.04 32.53 34.47
C GLU A 16 -15.25 31.00 34.54
N ARG A 17 -14.18 30.22 34.74
CA ARG A 17 -14.19 28.75 34.86
C ARG A 17 -14.98 28.05 33.74
N TRP A 18 -14.70 28.44 32.50
CA TRP A 18 -15.36 27.83 31.35
C TRP A 18 -15.07 26.34 31.25
N SER A 19 -16.05 25.56 30.80
CA SER A 19 -15.80 24.18 30.37
C SER A 19 -14.99 24.16 29.06
N ASP A 20 -14.32 23.04 28.76
CA ASP A 20 -13.51 22.89 27.53
C ASP A 20 -14.29 23.25 26.26
N TYR A 21 -15.58 22.85 26.19
CA TYR A 21 -16.47 23.15 25.07
C TYR A 21 -16.84 24.64 25.00
N GLN A 22 -17.20 25.26 26.13
CA GLN A 22 -17.49 26.69 26.19
C GLN A 22 -16.26 27.51 25.81
N TRP A 23 -15.09 27.11 26.29
CA TRP A 23 -13.82 27.71 25.93
C TRP A 23 -13.58 27.66 24.43
N ALA A 24 -13.68 26.48 23.81
CA ALA A 24 -13.45 26.33 22.38
C ALA A 24 -14.42 27.17 21.52
N ILE A 25 -15.70 27.26 21.91
CA ILE A 25 -16.68 28.11 21.22
C ILE A 25 -16.31 29.59 21.35
N ASN A 26 -16.01 30.05 22.56
CA ASN A 26 -15.72 31.45 22.81
C ASN A 26 -14.40 31.86 22.18
N MET A 27 -13.37 31.00 22.17
CA MET A 27 -12.14 31.23 21.42
C MET A 27 -12.44 31.42 19.93
N LYS A 28 -13.23 30.53 19.31
CA LYS A 28 -13.66 30.68 17.90
C LYS A 28 -14.42 31.98 17.63
N ARG A 29 -15.19 32.48 18.61
CA ARG A 29 -15.91 33.75 18.52
C ARG A 29 -15.00 34.98 18.66
N PHE A 30 -13.99 34.92 19.53
CA PHE A 30 -13.03 36.00 19.73
C PHE A 30 -12.01 36.13 18.59
N PHE A 31 -11.71 35.00 17.94
CA PHE A 31 -10.78 34.94 16.81
C PHE A 31 -11.50 34.32 15.58
N PRO A 32 -12.51 35.00 15.00
CA PRO A 32 -13.27 34.48 13.88
C PRO A 32 -12.44 34.56 12.59
N ARG A 33 -12.09 33.39 12.04
CA ARG A 33 -11.58 33.15 10.67
C ARG A 33 -10.42 34.06 10.22
N GLY A 34 -9.21 33.59 10.46
CA GLY A 34 -8.00 34.02 9.78
C GLY A 34 -6.82 33.19 10.27
N ALA A 35 -6.26 32.34 9.40
CA ALA A 35 -5.11 31.47 9.66
C ALA A 35 -5.36 30.35 10.70
N THR A 36 -4.71 29.20 10.51
CA THR A 36 -4.65 28.10 11.47
C THR A 36 -4.24 28.63 12.86
N TRP A 37 -4.81 28.10 13.96
CA TRP A 37 -4.49 28.60 15.33
C TRP A 37 -3.01 28.50 15.69
N ASP A 38 -2.25 27.71 14.94
CA ASP A 38 -0.79 27.63 15.00
C ASP A 38 -0.11 28.99 14.77
N ILE A 39 -0.68 29.86 13.92
CA ILE A 39 -0.14 31.21 13.66
C ILE A 39 -0.35 32.15 14.86
N LEU A 40 -1.27 31.81 15.77
CA LEU A 40 -1.52 32.58 17.00
C LEU A 40 -0.70 32.09 18.20
N ASN A 41 0.22 31.13 18.02
CA ASN A 41 1.02 30.54 19.10
C ASN A 41 0.16 30.05 20.28
N LEU A 42 -1.02 29.47 19.99
CA LEU A 42 -1.99 29.08 21.02
C LEU A 42 -1.44 28.04 22.00
N ALA A 43 -0.70 27.04 21.51
CA ALA A 43 -0.08 26.02 22.35
C ALA A 43 0.91 26.64 23.35
N GLU A 44 1.74 27.58 22.89
CA GLU A 44 2.70 28.31 23.73
C GLU A 44 1.98 29.18 24.77
N ALA A 45 0.98 29.96 24.35
CA ALA A 45 0.23 30.81 25.27
C ALA A 45 -0.50 29.99 26.36
N LEU A 46 -1.09 28.84 26.00
CA LEU A 46 -1.74 27.95 26.97
C LEU A 46 -0.72 27.33 27.94
N LEU A 47 0.43 26.87 27.44
CA LEU A 47 1.47 26.29 28.30
C LEU A 47 2.09 27.35 29.23
N GLU A 48 2.44 28.53 28.73
CA GLU A 48 2.96 29.62 29.57
C GLU A 48 2.00 29.95 30.71
N GLN A 49 0.69 30.07 30.42
CA GLN A 49 -0.31 30.37 31.46
C GLN A 49 -0.57 29.20 32.41
N ALA A 50 -0.49 27.95 31.90
CA ALA A 50 -0.61 26.78 32.74
C ALA A 50 0.57 26.64 33.71
N MET A 51 1.76 27.10 33.33
CA MET A 51 3.02 26.89 34.04
C MET A 51 3.46 28.10 34.90
N ILE A 52 2.57 29.01 35.31
CA ILE A 52 2.95 30.14 36.18
C ILE A 52 3.17 29.69 37.65
N GLY A 53 2.37 28.76 38.17
CA GLY A 53 2.40 28.33 39.56
C GLY A 53 3.35 27.15 39.82
N PRO A 54 3.64 26.79 41.10
CA PRO A 54 4.52 25.64 41.42
C PRO A 54 4.00 24.31 40.86
N SER A 55 2.67 24.19 40.72
CA SER A 55 1.99 23.11 40.00
C SER A 55 1.27 23.68 38.78
N PRO A 56 1.06 22.86 37.73
CA PRO A 56 0.41 23.33 36.53
C PRO A 56 -1.08 23.53 36.75
N ASN A 57 -1.64 24.60 36.18
CA ASN A 57 -3.05 24.91 36.30
C ASN A 57 -3.91 23.88 35.55
N PRO A 58 -4.73 23.06 36.26
CA PRO A 58 -5.41 21.93 35.65
C PRO A 58 -6.47 22.35 34.62
N LEU A 59 -7.09 23.51 34.80
CA LEU A 59 -8.12 24.02 33.88
C LEU A 59 -7.49 24.52 32.57
N ILE A 60 -6.38 25.25 32.65
CA ILE A 60 -5.69 25.71 31.43
C ILE A 60 -5.07 24.51 30.69
N LEU A 61 -4.58 23.51 31.43
CA LEU A 61 -4.16 22.25 30.85
C LEU A 61 -5.30 21.48 30.17
N SER A 62 -6.53 21.48 30.72
CA SER A 62 -7.66 20.83 30.06
C SER A 62 -7.98 21.48 28.72
N TYR A 63 -7.88 22.81 28.63
CA TYR A 63 -8.01 23.54 27.36
C TYR A 63 -6.95 23.11 26.34
N LEU A 64 -5.70 22.94 26.75
CA LEU A 64 -4.64 22.44 25.86
C LEU A 64 -4.90 21.00 25.41
N LYS A 65 -5.25 20.10 26.35
CA LYS A 65 -5.59 18.70 26.04
C LYS A 65 -6.76 18.63 25.06
N TYR A 66 -7.76 19.49 25.23
CA TYR A 66 -8.89 19.62 24.30
C TYR A 66 -8.44 20.17 22.94
N ALA A 67 -7.59 21.20 22.90
CA ALA A 67 -7.07 21.76 21.66
C ALA A 67 -6.26 20.74 20.84
N ILE A 68 -5.47 19.90 21.50
CA ILE A 68 -4.73 18.78 20.88
C ILE A 68 -5.70 17.74 20.31
N SER A 69 -6.70 17.35 21.11
CA SER A 69 -7.65 16.29 20.73
C SER A 69 -8.58 16.71 19.58
N SER A 70 -8.94 18.00 19.53
CA SER A 70 -9.76 18.61 18.47
C SER A 70 -8.96 19.14 17.28
N GLN A 71 -7.64 18.91 17.25
CA GLN A 71 -6.72 19.40 16.21
C GLN A 71 -6.82 20.92 15.98
N MET A 72 -7.12 21.69 17.03
CA MET A 72 -7.06 23.14 16.98
C MET A 72 -5.60 23.60 16.85
N VAL A 73 -4.66 22.89 17.48
CA VAL A 73 -3.21 23.12 17.37
C VAL A 73 -2.52 21.92 16.75
N SER A 74 -1.45 22.14 15.98
CA SER A 74 -0.62 21.05 15.45
C SER A 74 0.30 20.45 16.52
N TYR A 75 0.66 19.18 16.32
CA TYR A 75 1.62 18.51 17.21
C TYR A 75 2.99 19.19 17.19
N SER A 76 3.37 19.83 16.06
CA SER A 76 4.62 20.57 15.94
C SER A 76 4.66 21.76 16.92
N THR A 77 3.60 22.58 16.98
CA THR A 77 3.58 23.76 17.87
C THR A 77 3.57 23.36 19.34
N VAL A 78 2.90 22.26 19.67
CA VAL A 78 2.89 21.69 21.02
C VAL A 78 4.28 21.20 21.42
N LEU A 79 4.97 20.42 20.57
CA LEU A 79 6.33 19.95 20.85
C LEU A 79 7.33 21.09 21.01
N THR A 80 7.24 22.11 20.14
CA THR A 80 8.08 23.32 20.25
C THR A 80 7.81 24.04 21.57
N ALA A 81 6.54 24.23 21.96
CA ALA A 81 6.19 24.90 23.19
C ALA A 81 6.64 24.12 24.45
N ILE A 82 6.55 22.78 24.44
CA ILE A 82 7.10 21.93 25.50
C ILE A 82 8.61 22.12 25.60
N SER A 83 9.33 22.13 24.47
CA SER A 83 10.79 22.23 24.44
C SER A 83 11.35 23.55 24.99
N LYS A 84 10.52 24.58 25.13
CA LYS A 84 10.88 25.88 25.72
C LYS A 84 10.90 25.87 27.25
N PHE A 85 10.25 24.91 27.90
CA PHE A 85 10.25 24.80 29.35
C PHE A 85 11.62 24.34 29.88
N ASP A 86 12.22 25.06 30.81
CA ASP A 86 13.59 24.80 31.30
C ASP A 86 13.71 24.61 32.82
N ASP A 87 12.69 24.98 33.58
CA ASP A 87 12.65 24.81 35.04
C ASP A 87 12.30 23.37 35.47
N PHE A 88 13.25 22.46 35.31
CA PHE A 88 13.11 21.04 35.68
C PHE A 88 12.96 20.79 37.18
N SER A 89 13.15 21.80 38.04
CA SER A 89 12.93 21.66 39.48
C SER A 89 11.46 21.47 39.85
N ARG A 90 10.54 21.83 38.93
CA ARG A 90 9.09 21.73 39.10
C ARG A 90 8.54 20.41 38.61
N ASP A 91 8.71 19.37 39.43
CA ASP A 91 8.37 17.97 39.10
C ASP A 91 6.96 17.77 38.52
N LEU A 92 5.93 18.39 39.12
CA LEU A 92 4.54 18.26 38.64
C LEU A 92 4.32 18.87 37.25
N CYS A 93 5.09 19.90 36.91
CA CYS A 93 5.02 20.56 35.61
C CYS A 93 5.67 19.68 34.55
N VAL A 94 6.86 19.14 34.85
CA VAL A 94 7.54 18.17 33.98
C VAL A 94 6.66 16.96 33.74
N GLN A 95 6.08 16.37 34.79
CA GLN A 95 5.16 15.24 34.67
C GLN A 95 3.99 15.55 33.73
N SER A 96 3.36 16.71 33.90
CA SER A 96 2.22 17.11 33.04
C SER A 96 2.62 17.30 31.58
N LEU A 97 3.83 17.82 31.31
CA LEU A 97 4.37 17.96 29.96
C LEU A 97 4.64 16.59 29.32
N LEU A 98 5.20 15.64 30.07
CA LEU A 98 5.41 14.26 29.62
C LEU A 98 4.08 13.56 29.28
N GLU A 99 3.05 13.75 30.12
CA GLU A 99 1.70 13.22 29.87
C GLU A 99 1.07 13.82 28.60
N ILE A 100 1.30 15.11 28.32
CA ILE A 100 0.83 15.74 27.08
C ILE A 100 1.50 15.10 25.86
N MET A 101 2.80 14.83 25.90
CA MET A 101 3.51 14.17 24.79
C MET A 101 2.90 12.79 24.49
N ASP A 102 2.57 12.01 25.53
CA ASP A 102 1.98 10.68 25.38
C ASP A 102 0.66 10.68 24.60
N MET A 103 -0.10 11.78 24.63
CA MET A 103 -1.39 11.88 23.94
C MET A 103 -1.25 11.73 22.42
N PHE A 104 -0.09 12.07 21.83
CA PHE A 104 0.04 12.14 20.37
C PHE A 104 1.34 11.59 19.78
N CYS A 105 2.32 11.15 20.59
CA CYS A 105 3.59 10.59 20.08
C CYS A 105 3.42 9.48 19.03
N ASP A 106 2.40 8.63 19.15
CA ASP A 106 2.14 7.53 18.21
C ASP A 106 1.50 8.02 16.90
N ARG A 107 0.87 9.20 16.92
CA ARG A 107 0.09 9.80 15.81
C ARG A 107 0.87 10.81 14.98
N LEU A 108 2.14 11.06 15.32
CA LEU A 108 3.02 11.98 14.57
C LEU A 108 3.14 11.55 13.11
N SER A 109 2.81 12.42 12.17
CA SER A 109 2.85 12.07 10.75
C SER A 109 2.91 13.31 9.85
N CYS A 110 3.60 13.16 8.71
CA CYS A 110 3.84 14.22 7.74
C CYS A 110 2.83 14.11 6.58
N HIS A 111 1.70 14.81 6.69
CA HIS A 111 0.63 14.82 5.66
C HIS A 111 0.45 16.19 4.99
N GLY A 112 1.24 17.20 5.40
CA GLY A 112 1.07 18.59 5.01
C GLY A 112 2.07 19.09 3.97
N LYS A 113 2.22 20.42 3.89
CA LYS A 113 3.25 21.04 3.04
C LYS A 113 4.66 20.65 3.51
N ALA A 114 5.65 20.74 2.62
CA ALA A 114 7.04 20.45 2.97
C ALA A 114 7.52 21.24 4.20
N GLU A 115 7.20 22.53 4.25
CA GLU A 115 7.51 23.43 5.38
C GLU A 115 6.91 22.96 6.72
N GLU A 116 5.67 22.46 6.71
CA GLU A 116 5.00 21.97 7.92
C GLU A 116 5.62 20.64 8.39
N CYS A 117 6.00 19.78 7.44
CA CYS A 117 6.67 18.52 7.73
C CYS A 117 8.07 18.74 8.28
N ILE A 118 8.80 19.70 7.70
CA ILE A 118 10.10 20.17 8.19
C ILE A 118 9.96 20.78 9.59
N GLY A 119 8.95 21.63 9.81
CA GLY A 119 8.64 22.19 11.12
C GLY A 119 8.44 21.12 12.19
N LEU A 120 7.72 20.05 11.84
CA LEU A 120 7.54 18.90 12.71
C LEU A 120 8.86 18.17 13.02
N CYS A 121 9.74 18.01 12.02
CA CYS A 121 11.05 17.41 12.19
C CYS A 121 11.89 18.21 13.21
N ARG A 122 11.95 19.55 13.05
CA ARG A 122 12.63 20.45 13.99
C ARG A 122 12.03 20.37 15.38
N ALA A 123 10.70 20.45 15.51
CA ALA A 123 10.02 20.37 16.79
C ALA A 123 10.27 19.03 17.51
N LEU A 124 10.33 17.92 16.77
CA LEU A 124 10.65 16.60 17.33
C LEU A 124 12.10 16.52 17.81
N MET A 125 13.05 17.13 17.08
CA MET A 125 14.45 17.24 17.51
C MET A 125 14.59 18.13 18.77
N SER A 126 13.87 19.25 18.84
CA SER A 126 13.84 20.10 20.04
C SER A 126 13.24 19.35 21.24
N ALA A 127 12.18 18.58 21.03
CA ALA A 127 11.58 17.74 22.08
C ALA A 127 12.52 16.60 22.52
N LEU A 128 13.29 16.01 21.61
CA LEU A 128 14.36 15.06 21.96
C LEU A 128 15.41 15.70 22.85
N ASN A 129 15.91 16.88 22.47
CA ASN A 129 16.89 17.60 23.27
C ASN A 129 16.33 17.96 24.66
N TRP A 130 15.06 18.38 24.72
CA TRP A 130 14.37 18.67 25.98
C TRP A 130 14.27 17.44 26.89
N LEU A 131 13.85 16.28 26.36
CA LEU A 131 13.81 15.02 27.10
C LEU A 131 15.19 14.60 27.61
N LEU A 132 16.25 14.81 26.82
CA LEU A 132 17.63 14.50 27.25
C LEU A 132 18.09 15.41 28.38
N ARG A 133 17.83 16.72 28.28
CA ARG A 133 18.14 17.68 29.36
C ARG A 133 17.39 17.35 30.64
N CYS A 134 16.11 16.99 30.51
CA CYS A 134 15.26 16.57 31.60
C CYS A 134 15.79 15.28 32.27
N ALA A 135 16.12 14.26 31.48
CA ALA A 135 16.73 13.03 31.99
C ALA A 135 18.09 13.30 32.64
N ALA A 136 18.93 14.16 32.06
CA ALA A 136 20.23 14.50 32.62
C ALA A 136 20.10 15.23 33.96
N PHE A 137 19.12 16.12 34.10
CA PHE A 137 18.81 16.81 35.36
C PHE A 137 18.41 15.83 36.47
N TYR A 138 17.46 14.92 36.20
CA TYR A 138 17.07 13.93 37.21
C TYR A 138 18.17 12.91 37.50
N ALA A 139 18.96 12.51 36.51
CA ALA A 139 20.13 11.66 36.74
C ALA A 139 21.19 12.33 37.63
N GLU A 140 21.32 13.65 37.57
CA GLU A 140 22.16 14.44 38.49
C GLU A 140 21.56 14.46 39.89
N LYS A 141 20.25 14.74 40.00
CA LYS A 141 19.51 14.79 41.27
C LYS A 141 19.46 13.45 42.02
N VAL A 142 19.49 12.32 41.32
CA VAL A 142 19.57 10.98 41.94
C VAL A 142 20.86 10.80 42.76
N LYS A 143 21.92 11.57 42.49
CA LYS A 143 23.16 11.53 43.29
C LYS A 143 22.97 12.13 44.69
N GLU A 144 21.93 12.93 44.90
CA GLU A 144 21.63 13.56 46.18
C GLU A 144 20.82 12.58 47.08
N THR A 145 21.43 12.16 48.19
CA THR A 145 20.93 11.08 49.05
C THR A 145 19.54 11.35 49.66
N LEU A 146 19.13 12.62 49.76
CA LEU A 146 17.90 13.03 50.45
C LEU A 146 16.64 12.86 49.58
N GLU A 147 16.76 12.89 48.24
CA GLU A 147 15.61 12.85 47.31
C GLU A 147 15.72 11.75 46.25
N GLN A 148 16.60 10.77 46.50
CA GLN A 148 16.96 9.72 45.54
C GLN A 148 15.74 8.99 44.95
N ALA A 149 14.79 8.55 45.77
CA ALA A 149 13.63 7.77 45.29
C ALA A 149 12.69 8.57 44.38
N ALA A 150 12.45 9.85 44.70
CA ALA A 150 11.61 10.73 43.90
C ALA A 150 12.28 11.06 42.56
N ALA A 151 13.59 11.37 42.60
CA ALA A 151 14.38 11.63 41.40
C ALA A 151 14.50 10.40 40.49
N GLU A 152 14.63 9.19 41.05
CA GLU A 152 14.63 7.94 40.28
C GLU A 152 13.28 7.70 39.57
N SER A 153 12.16 8.00 40.24
CA SER A 153 10.84 7.92 39.63
C SER A 153 10.68 8.90 38.46
N GLN A 154 11.14 10.15 38.62
CA GLN A 154 11.08 11.15 37.54
C GLN A 154 11.99 10.78 36.37
N LEU A 155 13.21 10.30 36.65
CA LEU A 155 14.13 9.81 35.62
C LEU A 155 13.50 8.65 34.83
N LYS A 156 12.86 7.69 35.53
CA LYS A 156 12.15 6.58 34.90
C LYS A 156 11.08 7.08 33.93
N MET A 157 10.27 8.06 34.34
CA MET A 157 9.23 8.64 33.49
C MET A 157 9.82 9.28 32.22
N CYS A 158 10.93 10.01 32.36
CA CYS A 158 11.63 10.62 31.22
C CYS A 158 12.17 9.56 30.25
N LEU A 159 12.85 8.54 30.76
CA LEU A 159 13.40 7.44 29.95
C LEU A 159 12.30 6.60 29.29
N GLU A 160 11.13 6.48 29.92
CA GLU A 160 9.97 5.85 29.32
C GLU A 160 9.48 6.58 28.06
N ARG A 161 9.32 7.90 28.14
CA ARG A 161 8.87 8.71 27.00
C ARG A 161 9.95 8.83 25.93
N LEU A 162 11.21 8.93 26.33
CA LEU A 162 12.36 8.89 25.42
C LEU A 162 12.38 7.58 24.64
N GLY A 163 12.26 6.44 25.33
CA GLY A 163 12.20 5.12 24.71
C GLY A 163 10.98 4.97 23.79
N LYS A 164 9.79 5.43 24.21
CA LYS A 164 8.59 5.41 23.38
C LYS A 164 8.79 6.22 22.08
N MET A 165 9.29 7.44 22.19
CA MET A 165 9.57 8.30 21.04
C MET A 165 10.60 7.66 20.09
N LEU A 166 11.67 7.07 20.65
CA LEU A 166 12.75 6.46 19.88
C LEU A 166 12.43 5.08 19.33
N SER A 167 11.47 4.34 19.88
CA SER A 167 11.10 2.99 19.41
C SER A 167 10.62 2.98 17.96
N SER A 168 9.97 4.07 17.54
CA SER A 168 9.44 4.26 16.20
C SER A 168 10.53 4.65 15.21
N THR A 169 10.80 3.78 14.22
CA THR A 169 11.73 4.08 13.11
C THR A 169 11.34 5.35 12.36
N LYS A 170 10.03 5.60 12.22
CA LYS A 170 9.49 6.84 11.65
C LYS A 170 9.98 8.07 12.43
N ASN A 171 9.87 8.07 13.75
CA ASN A 171 10.27 9.22 14.57
C ASN A 171 11.79 9.44 14.48
N ARG A 172 12.58 8.36 14.52
CA ARG A 172 14.04 8.45 14.34
C ARG A 172 14.42 9.01 12.96
N ALA A 173 13.69 8.63 11.90
CA ALA A 173 13.88 9.18 10.55
C ALA A 173 13.51 10.67 10.46
N LEU A 174 12.43 11.12 11.12
CA LEU A 174 12.08 12.54 11.18
C LEU A 174 13.17 13.36 11.90
N ILE A 175 13.74 12.84 12.98
CA ILE A 175 14.88 13.47 13.67
C ILE A 175 16.12 13.52 12.75
N HIS A 176 16.36 12.46 11.96
CA HIS A 176 17.45 12.45 10.99
C HIS A 176 17.29 13.55 9.92
N ILE A 177 16.06 13.75 9.41
CA ILE A 177 15.76 14.85 8.48
C ILE A 177 16.04 16.20 9.14
N ALA A 178 15.60 16.40 10.39
CA ALA A 178 15.84 17.62 11.14
C ALA A 178 17.34 17.93 11.29
N LYS A 179 18.15 16.89 11.55
CA LYS A 179 19.62 17.00 11.62
C LYS A 179 20.22 17.48 10.30
N LEU A 180 19.79 16.89 9.18
CA LEU A 180 20.32 17.25 7.86
C LEU A 180 20.02 18.71 7.50
N GLU A 181 18.89 19.22 7.99
CA GLU A 181 18.48 20.59 7.77
C GLU A 181 19.20 21.59 8.69
N GLU A 182 19.32 21.30 9.98
CA GLU A 182 19.90 22.19 10.99
C GLU A 182 20.98 21.47 11.80
N THR A 183 22.17 21.38 11.20
CA THR A 183 23.31 20.64 11.79
C THR A 183 23.73 21.18 13.17
N SER A 184 23.56 22.49 13.42
CA SER A 184 23.87 23.12 14.72
C SER A 184 22.96 22.67 15.86
N SER A 185 21.70 22.33 15.58
CA SER A 185 20.78 21.84 16.61
C SER A 185 21.17 20.43 17.08
N TRP A 186 21.78 19.63 16.20
CA TRP A 186 22.25 18.28 16.54
C TRP A 186 23.42 18.29 17.52
N SER A 187 24.34 19.26 17.44
CA SER A 187 25.45 19.35 18.41
C SER A 187 24.94 19.59 19.84
N THR A 188 23.81 20.26 20.00
CA THR A 188 23.15 20.45 21.31
C THR A 188 22.57 19.13 21.84
N VAL A 189 22.03 18.29 20.95
CA VAL A 189 21.58 16.93 21.29
C VAL A 189 22.76 16.08 21.74
N GLU A 190 23.90 16.15 21.03
CA GLU A 190 25.12 15.43 21.39
C GLU A 190 25.67 15.86 22.76
N GLN A 191 25.68 17.17 23.05
CA GLN A 191 26.08 17.69 24.37
C GLN A 191 25.16 17.19 25.49
N SER A 192 23.84 17.25 25.28
CA SER A 192 22.88 16.75 26.27
C SER A 192 23.00 15.24 26.47
N LEU A 193 23.30 14.49 25.40
CA LEU A 193 23.54 13.05 25.43
C LEU A 193 24.81 12.69 26.22
N LEU A 194 25.90 13.45 26.04
CA LEU A 194 27.14 13.29 26.79
C LEU A 194 26.89 13.56 28.28
N LYS A 195 26.22 14.66 28.62
CA LYS A 195 25.88 15.00 30.02
C LYS A 195 25.04 13.90 30.68
N LEU A 196 24.06 13.34 29.97
CA LEU A 196 23.28 12.21 30.47
C LEU A 196 24.19 10.99 30.71
N GLY A 197 25.02 10.62 29.74
CA GLY A 197 25.96 9.49 29.88
C GLY A 197 26.92 9.60 31.06
N GLU A 198 27.47 10.78 31.31
CA GLU A 198 28.34 11.05 32.47
C GLU A 198 27.60 10.86 33.80
N ASN A 199 26.35 11.32 33.89
CA ASN A 199 25.52 11.18 35.08
C ASN A 199 25.11 9.71 35.32
N LEU A 200 24.87 8.93 34.26
CA LEU A 200 24.47 7.53 34.37
C LEU A 200 25.54 6.61 34.96
N ASN A 201 26.84 6.93 34.79
CA ASN A 201 27.94 6.12 35.32
C ASN A 201 27.92 6.00 36.85
N SER A 202 27.28 6.95 37.53
CA SER A 202 27.15 7.00 38.98
C SER A 202 25.90 6.29 39.55
N LEU A 203 24.99 5.82 38.68
CA LEU A 203 23.75 5.15 39.11
C LEU A 203 24.01 3.70 39.53
N GLY A 204 23.56 3.34 40.73
CA GLY A 204 23.54 1.96 41.23
C GLY A 204 22.38 1.10 40.71
N ASN A 205 21.34 1.72 40.12
CA ASN A 205 20.12 1.04 39.67
C ASN A 205 20.30 0.41 38.26
N SER A 206 20.53 -0.91 38.23
CA SER A 206 20.82 -1.68 37.01
C SER A 206 19.77 -1.55 35.87
N PRO A 207 18.45 -1.71 36.11
CA PRO A 207 17.45 -1.61 35.03
C PRO A 207 17.21 -0.19 34.50
N LEU A 208 17.35 0.85 35.34
CA LEU A 208 17.26 2.22 34.85
C LEU A 208 18.44 2.57 33.95
N ARG A 209 19.63 2.11 34.34
CA ARG A 209 20.85 2.27 33.55
C ARG A 209 20.75 1.58 32.19
N SER A 210 20.32 0.30 32.15
CA SER A 210 20.18 -0.42 30.89
C SER A 210 19.22 0.28 29.92
N ARG A 211 18.08 0.78 30.42
CA ARG A 211 17.11 1.51 29.60
C ARG A 211 17.68 2.83 29.08
N ALA A 212 18.48 3.52 29.88
CA ALA A 212 19.14 4.74 29.45
C ALA A 212 20.20 4.46 28.38
N ASP A 213 20.99 3.40 28.54
CA ASP A 213 21.97 2.93 27.55
C ASP A 213 21.30 2.54 26.22
N ASP A 214 20.14 1.87 26.27
CA ASP A 214 19.32 1.55 25.10
C ASP A 214 18.88 2.82 24.37
N CYS A 215 18.34 3.81 25.09
CA CYS A 215 17.97 5.11 24.50
C CYS A 215 19.19 5.82 23.89
N ILE A 216 20.34 5.82 24.58
CA ILE A 216 21.58 6.44 24.09
C ILE A 216 22.07 5.76 22.81
N SER A 217 22.06 4.43 22.76
CA SER A 217 22.48 3.67 21.57
C SER A 217 21.57 3.97 20.37
N LEU A 218 20.25 4.03 20.59
CA LEU A 218 19.29 4.40 19.55
C LEU A 218 19.55 5.81 19.03
N ILE A 219 19.81 6.79 19.89
CA ILE A 219 20.12 8.17 19.47
C ILE A 219 21.43 8.22 18.68
N LYS A 220 22.47 7.52 19.12
CA LYS A 220 23.75 7.42 18.40
C LYS A 220 23.62 6.76 17.02
N SER A 221 22.59 5.93 16.81
CA SER A 221 22.29 5.32 15.50
C SER A 221 21.56 6.27 14.53
N ILE A 222 20.95 7.36 15.00
CA ILE A 222 20.19 8.29 14.15
C ILE A 222 21.05 8.89 13.01
N PRO A 223 22.28 9.37 13.25
CA PRO A 223 23.18 9.82 12.19
C PRO A 223 23.43 8.82 11.07
N THR A 224 23.44 7.53 11.39
CA THR A 224 23.75 6.44 10.47
C THR A 224 22.51 5.74 9.94
N MET A 225 21.29 6.25 10.18
CA MET A 225 20.06 5.58 9.72
C MET A 225 19.94 5.43 8.21
N LEU A 226 20.63 6.26 7.42
CA LEU A 226 20.67 6.08 5.95
C LEU A 226 21.74 5.06 5.51
N SER A 227 22.72 4.73 6.36
CA SER A 227 23.70 3.65 6.12
C SER A 227 23.26 2.32 6.73
N VAL A 228 22.54 2.35 7.85
CA VAL A 228 21.85 1.21 8.45
C VAL A 228 20.57 0.97 7.66
N HIS A 229 20.71 0.11 6.65
CA HIS A 229 19.58 -0.41 5.90
C HIS A 229 18.56 -0.97 6.89
N SER A 230 17.34 -0.41 6.87
CA SER A 230 16.20 -1.03 7.54
C SER A 230 16.07 -2.44 6.97
N GLU A 231 16.47 -3.44 7.75
CA GLU A 231 16.04 -4.81 7.57
C GLU A 231 14.52 -4.84 7.78
N HIS A 232 13.76 -4.45 6.75
CA HIS A 232 12.33 -4.64 6.69
C HIS A 232 12.02 -6.12 6.45
N LEU A 233 12.38 -6.97 7.41
CA LEU A 233 12.08 -8.40 7.42
C LEU A 233 10.60 -8.70 7.75
N ASN A 234 9.81 -7.69 8.15
CA ASN A 234 8.44 -7.90 8.64
C ASN A 234 7.33 -7.18 7.83
N LYS A 235 7.57 -6.76 6.59
CA LYS A 235 6.45 -6.40 5.69
C LYS A 235 5.96 -7.67 5.00
N THR A 236 4.85 -8.21 5.48
CA THR A 236 4.20 -9.43 4.95
C THR A 236 3.37 -9.17 3.68
N GLY A 237 3.32 -7.94 3.15
CA GLY A 237 2.59 -7.62 1.93
C GLY A 237 3.10 -6.38 1.19
N PHE A 238 2.93 -6.39 -0.13
CA PHE A 238 3.31 -5.30 -1.03
C PHE A 238 2.08 -4.78 -1.79
N PRO A 239 1.22 -3.96 -1.14
CA PRO A 239 -0.09 -3.57 -1.69
C PRO A 239 0.01 -2.79 -3.01
N THR A 240 1.14 -2.14 -3.28
CA THR A 240 1.37 -1.43 -4.55
C THR A 240 1.44 -2.38 -5.74
N VAL A 241 2.07 -3.56 -5.58
CA VAL A 241 2.06 -4.60 -6.62
C VAL A 241 0.62 -5.04 -6.88
N HIS A 242 -0.11 -5.29 -5.81
CA HIS A 242 -1.50 -5.71 -5.86
C HIS A 242 -2.40 -4.69 -6.58
N ALA A 243 -2.25 -3.40 -6.27
CA ALA A 243 -3.01 -2.32 -6.89
C ALA A 243 -2.71 -2.18 -8.40
N VAL A 244 -1.44 -2.29 -8.81
CA VAL A 244 -1.05 -2.22 -10.23
C VAL A 244 -1.66 -3.39 -11.01
N VAL A 245 -1.59 -4.60 -10.47
CA VAL A 245 -2.16 -5.80 -11.12
C VAL A 245 -3.69 -5.70 -11.18
N LEU A 246 -4.35 -5.24 -10.12
CA LEU A 246 -5.81 -5.03 -10.11
C LEU A 246 -6.27 -3.99 -11.14
N LEU A 247 -5.58 -2.85 -11.20
CA LEU A 247 -5.86 -1.79 -12.17
C LEU A 247 -5.73 -2.32 -13.59
N GLU A 248 -4.65 -3.04 -13.88
CA GLU A 248 -4.39 -3.59 -15.21
C GLU A 248 -5.43 -4.64 -15.61
N GLY A 249 -5.76 -5.58 -14.70
CA GLY A 249 -6.74 -6.63 -14.96
C GLY A 249 -8.16 -6.09 -15.19
N THR A 250 -8.50 -4.96 -14.55
CA THR A 250 -9.83 -4.34 -14.65
C THR A 250 -9.95 -3.42 -15.87
N MET A 251 -8.95 -2.58 -16.13
CA MET A 251 -9.07 -1.45 -17.08
C MET A 251 -8.34 -1.69 -18.40
N ASN A 252 -7.29 -2.52 -18.41
CA ASN A 252 -6.31 -2.56 -19.50
C ASN A 252 -6.07 -3.98 -20.05
N LEU A 253 -7.08 -4.86 -20.04
CA LEU A 253 -6.92 -6.23 -20.54
C LEU A 253 -6.36 -6.25 -21.98
N THR A 254 -6.82 -5.35 -22.84
CA THR A 254 -6.40 -5.22 -24.26
C THR A 254 -5.07 -4.50 -24.45
N GLY A 255 -4.50 -3.90 -23.39
CA GLY A 255 -3.23 -3.19 -23.43
C GLY A 255 -2.04 -4.12 -23.70
N GLU A 256 -0.99 -3.59 -24.30
CA GLU A 256 0.26 -4.34 -24.48
C GLU A 256 0.85 -4.76 -23.13
N THR A 257 1.56 -5.88 -23.09
CA THR A 257 2.16 -6.37 -21.83
C THR A 257 3.39 -5.57 -21.38
N GLN A 258 4.01 -4.77 -22.26
CA GLN A 258 5.27 -4.08 -21.97
C GLN A 258 5.12 -2.94 -20.93
N PRO A 259 4.13 -2.03 -21.02
CA PRO A 259 3.90 -1.02 -19.99
C PRO A 259 3.69 -1.61 -18.59
N LEU A 260 2.92 -2.70 -18.48
CA LEU A 260 2.71 -3.38 -17.20
C LEU A 260 4.02 -3.90 -16.62
N VAL A 261 4.86 -4.53 -17.45
CA VAL A 261 6.19 -5.04 -17.04
C VAL A 261 7.06 -3.91 -16.50
N GLU A 262 7.07 -2.75 -17.16
CA GLU A 262 7.86 -1.59 -16.74
C GLU A 262 7.37 -1.00 -15.41
N GLN A 263 6.06 -0.85 -15.25
CA GLN A 263 5.45 -0.40 -14.00
C GLN A 263 5.75 -1.37 -12.84
N LEU A 264 5.58 -2.66 -13.07
CA LEU A 264 5.87 -3.73 -12.12
C LEU A 264 7.36 -3.73 -11.72
N MET A 265 8.28 -3.57 -12.68
CA MET A 265 9.71 -3.48 -12.40
C MET A 265 10.09 -2.20 -11.65
N MET A 266 9.42 -1.08 -11.94
CA MET A 266 9.62 0.18 -11.21
C MET A 266 9.21 0.00 -9.74
N VAL A 267 8.02 -0.57 -9.48
CA VAL A 267 7.55 -0.85 -8.11
C VAL A 267 8.50 -1.80 -7.39
N LYS A 268 8.91 -2.90 -8.04
CA LYS A 268 9.88 -3.86 -7.49
C LYS A 268 11.18 -3.18 -7.05
N ARG A 269 11.74 -2.30 -7.90
CA ARG A 269 12.99 -1.57 -7.62
C ARG A 269 12.83 -0.55 -6.50
N MET A 270 11.77 0.26 -6.54
CA MET A 270 11.52 1.29 -5.53
C MET A 270 11.28 0.69 -4.14
N GLN A 271 10.58 -0.44 -4.06
CA GLN A 271 10.25 -1.10 -2.79
C GLN A 271 11.25 -2.20 -2.40
N ARG A 272 12.26 -2.47 -3.24
CA ARG A 272 13.27 -3.54 -3.07
C ARG A 272 12.63 -4.89 -2.72
N ILE A 273 11.61 -5.27 -3.48
CA ILE A 273 10.81 -6.47 -3.22
C ILE A 273 11.61 -7.71 -3.61
N PRO A 274 11.78 -8.70 -2.71
CA PRO A 274 12.37 -10.00 -3.06
C PRO A 274 11.59 -10.68 -4.19
N SER A 275 12.28 -11.27 -5.16
CA SER A 275 11.66 -11.86 -6.35
C SER A 275 10.55 -12.88 -6.05
N PRO A 276 10.70 -13.83 -5.10
CA PRO A 276 9.63 -14.78 -4.78
C PRO A 276 8.38 -14.09 -4.23
N LEU A 277 8.55 -13.10 -3.34
CA LEU A 277 7.43 -12.36 -2.76
C LEU A 277 6.76 -11.44 -3.79
N PHE A 278 7.54 -10.91 -4.73
CA PHE A 278 7.02 -10.11 -5.83
C PHE A 278 6.08 -10.92 -6.73
N VAL A 279 6.51 -12.12 -7.14
CA VAL A 279 5.68 -13.03 -7.94
C VAL A 279 4.45 -13.51 -7.15
N LEU A 280 4.63 -13.81 -5.86
CA LEU A 280 3.51 -14.17 -4.96
C LEU A 280 2.43 -13.08 -4.92
N GLU A 281 2.81 -11.80 -4.78
CA GLU A 281 1.83 -10.71 -4.73
C GLU A 281 1.10 -10.50 -6.06
N ILE A 282 1.75 -10.76 -7.20
CA ILE A 282 1.09 -10.77 -8.51
C ILE A 282 0.01 -11.86 -8.54
N TRP A 283 0.33 -13.09 -8.12
CA TRP A 283 -0.64 -14.18 -8.09
C TRP A 283 -1.79 -13.96 -7.13
N LYS A 284 -1.51 -13.42 -5.94
CA LYS A 284 -2.55 -13.02 -4.99
C LYS A 284 -3.52 -12.03 -5.61
N ALA A 285 -3.03 -11.02 -6.31
CA ALA A 285 -3.87 -10.03 -6.97
C ALA A 285 -4.73 -10.63 -8.08
N CYS A 286 -4.19 -11.58 -8.85
CA CYS A 286 -4.95 -12.28 -9.88
C CYS A 286 -6.09 -13.11 -9.29
N PHE A 287 -5.83 -13.88 -8.23
CA PHE A 287 -6.86 -14.71 -7.60
C PHE A 287 -7.90 -13.87 -6.85
N VAL A 288 -7.50 -12.77 -6.19
CA VAL A 288 -8.46 -11.82 -5.60
C VAL A 288 -9.33 -11.20 -6.69
N GLY A 289 -8.76 -10.73 -7.79
CA GLY A 289 -9.52 -10.20 -8.92
C GLY A 289 -10.51 -11.20 -9.51
N LEU A 290 -10.12 -12.48 -9.61
CA LEU A 290 -11.00 -13.56 -10.08
C LEU A 290 -12.17 -13.84 -9.12
N ILE A 291 -11.89 -13.86 -7.80
CA ILE A 291 -12.91 -14.06 -6.76
C ILE A 291 -13.91 -12.89 -6.71
N GLU A 292 -13.42 -11.65 -6.79
CA GLU A 292 -14.23 -10.44 -6.65
C GLU A 292 -14.92 -10.00 -7.96
N SER A 293 -14.56 -10.62 -9.09
CA SER A 293 -15.14 -10.29 -10.39
C SER A 293 -16.66 -10.57 -10.46
N PRO A 294 -17.46 -9.64 -11.00
CA PRO A 294 -18.89 -9.86 -11.19
C PRO A 294 -19.14 -10.91 -12.28
N GLU A 295 -20.26 -11.62 -12.15
CA GLU A 295 -20.68 -12.64 -13.12
C GLU A 295 -20.91 -12.06 -14.52
N GLY A 296 -20.61 -12.83 -15.57
CA GLY A 296 -20.78 -12.41 -16.97
C GLY A 296 -19.46 -12.26 -17.72
N THR A 297 -19.22 -11.11 -18.36
CA THR A 297 -18.03 -10.90 -19.19
C THR A 297 -16.79 -10.58 -18.35
N GLU A 298 -16.96 -9.97 -17.18
CA GLU A 298 -15.83 -9.56 -16.31
C GLU A 298 -15.11 -10.76 -15.68
N GLU A 299 -15.82 -11.80 -15.24
CA GLU A 299 -15.20 -13.05 -14.78
C GLU A 299 -14.37 -13.73 -15.89
N LEU A 300 -14.81 -13.65 -17.15
CA LEU A 300 -14.06 -14.16 -18.30
C LEU A 300 -12.80 -13.33 -18.58
N LYS A 301 -12.90 -12.00 -18.47
CA LYS A 301 -11.75 -11.08 -18.59
C LYS A 301 -10.70 -11.40 -17.53
N TRP A 302 -11.10 -11.58 -16.27
CA TRP A 302 -10.21 -11.92 -15.16
C TRP A 302 -9.59 -13.32 -15.30
N THR A 303 -10.36 -14.28 -15.81
CA THR A 303 -9.85 -15.62 -16.12
C THR A 303 -8.78 -15.55 -17.22
N ALA A 304 -9.05 -14.84 -18.32
CA ALA A 304 -8.08 -14.66 -19.40
C ALA A 304 -6.84 -13.88 -18.95
N PHE A 305 -7.02 -12.84 -18.12
CA PHE A 305 -5.92 -12.08 -17.55
C PHE A 305 -4.98 -12.97 -16.72
N THR A 306 -5.55 -13.75 -15.80
CA THR A 306 -4.81 -14.59 -14.85
C THR A 306 -4.07 -15.72 -15.55
N PHE A 307 -4.75 -16.45 -16.43
CA PHE A 307 -4.23 -17.69 -17.01
C PHE A 307 -3.53 -17.51 -18.37
N LEU A 308 -3.72 -16.39 -19.08
CA LEU A 308 -3.05 -16.14 -20.36
C LEU A 308 -2.11 -14.93 -20.31
N LYS A 309 -2.57 -13.77 -19.85
CA LYS A 309 -1.78 -12.52 -19.91
C LYS A 309 -0.63 -12.52 -18.90
N ILE A 310 -0.88 -12.90 -17.64
CA ILE A 310 0.13 -12.85 -16.58
C ILE A 310 1.31 -13.81 -16.81
N PRO A 311 1.11 -15.08 -17.25
CA PRO A 311 2.23 -15.93 -17.65
C PRO A 311 3.15 -15.27 -18.70
N GLN A 312 2.58 -14.60 -19.70
CA GLN A 312 3.37 -13.85 -20.70
C GLN A 312 4.12 -12.65 -20.11
N VAL A 313 3.50 -11.96 -19.14
CA VAL A 313 4.14 -10.87 -18.38
C VAL A 313 5.33 -11.40 -17.57
N LEU A 314 5.19 -12.55 -16.91
CA LEU A 314 6.29 -13.20 -16.18
C LEU A 314 7.42 -13.64 -17.11
N VAL A 315 7.13 -14.15 -18.30
CA VAL A 315 8.15 -14.47 -19.32
C VAL A 315 8.92 -13.21 -19.73
N LYS A 316 8.25 -12.06 -19.85
CA LYS A 316 8.94 -10.78 -20.12
C LYS A 316 9.77 -10.32 -18.92
N LEU A 317 9.27 -10.47 -17.70
CA LEU A 317 10.00 -10.14 -16.47
C LEU A 317 11.27 -10.98 -16.31
N LYS A 318 11.24 -12.26 -16.72
CA LYS A 318 12.40 -13.16 -16.76
C LYS A 318 13.57 -12.60 -17.59
N LYS A 319 13.29 -11.78 -18.61
CA LYS A 319 14.32 -11.19 -19.49
C LYS A 319 15.06 -10.00 -18.86
N TYR A 320 14.55 -9.44 -17.76
CA TYR A 320 15.24 -8.36 -17.07
C TYR A 320 16.38 -8.90 -16.22
N PRO A 321 17.54 -8.21 -16.16
CA PRO A 321 18.64 -8.62 -15.27
C PRO A 321 18.20 -8.44 -13.81
N GLN A 322 18.05 -9.54 -13.08
CA GLN A 322 17.59 -9.55 -11.67
C GLN A 322 18.68 -9.98 -10.67
N GLY A 323 19.93 -10.16 -11.13
CA GLY A 323 21.07 -10.66 -10.33
C GLY A 323 21.58 -12.00 -10.87
N GLU A 324 22.40 -12.71 -10.07
CA GLU A 324 22.95 -14.04 -10.43
C GLU A 324 21.95 -15.20 -10.25
N LYS A 325 20.82 -14.97 -9.59
CA LYS A 325 19.82 -16.02 -9.29
C LYS A 325 18.89 -16.30 -10.46
N ASP A 326 18.53 -17.57 -10.64
CA ASP A 326 17.58 -18.01 -11.66
C ASP A 326 16.15 -17.60 -11.30
N PHE A 327 15.50 -16.83 -12.17
CA PHE A 327 14.11 -16.40 -12.01
C PHE A 327 13.12 -17.57 -11.94
N THR A 328 13.45 -18.73 -12.52
CA THR A 328 12.58 -19.92 -12.44
C THR A 328 12.54 -20.52 -11.04
N GLU A 329 13.64 -20.44 -10.28
CA GLU A 329 13.67 -20.82 -8.86
C GLU A 329 12.85 -19.85 -8.01
N ASP A 330 12.92 -18.55 -8.32
CA ASP A 330 12.10 -17.54 -7.64
C ASP A 330 10.60 -17.77 -7.87
N VAL A 331 10.21 -18.15 -9.10
CA VAL A 331 8.83 -18.52 -9.44
C VAL A 331 8.39 -19.78 -8.70
N ASN A 332 9.24 -20.82 -8.65
CA ASN A 332 8.96 -22.03 -7.89
C ASN A 332 8.74 -21.72 -6.39
N CYS A 333 9.63 -20.93 -5.79
CA CYS A 333 9.51 -20.50 -4.40
C CYS A 333 8.22 -19.69 -4.15
N ALA A 334 7.82 -18.84 -5.10
CA ALA A 334 6.56 -18.11 -5.02
C ALA A 334 5.34 -19.04 -5.01
N PHE A 335 5.35 -20.11 -5.80
CA PHE A 335 4.29 -21.12 -5.76
C PHE A 335 4.27 -21.90 -4.44
N GLU A 336 5.43 -22.21 -3.86
CA GLU A 336 5.48 -22.82 -2.52
C GLU A 336 4.89 -21.91 -1.44
N PHE A 337 5.06 -20.58 -1.54
CA PHE A 337 4.38 -19.64 -0.66
C PHE A 337 2.89 -19.55 -0.94
N LEU A 338 2.47 -19.60 -2.20
CA LEU A 338 1.07 -19.55 -2.60
C LEU A 338 0.30 -20.77 -2.09
N LEU A 339 0.90 -21.96 -2.13
CA LEU A 339 0.32 -23.19 -1.58
C LEU A 339 0.00 -23.10 -0.09
N LYS A 340 0.70 -22.25 0.67
CA LYS A 340 0.41 -22.02 2.10
C LYS A 340 -0.81 -21.11 2.32
N LEU A 341 -1.37 -20.51 1.27
CA LEU A 341 -2.54 -19.64 1.33
C LEU A 341 -3.84 -20.41 1.04
N THR A 342 -4.05 -21.55 1.70
CA THR A 342 -5.19 -22.45 1.50
C THR A 342 -6.55 -21.74 1.43
N PRO A 343 -6.90 -20.78 2.34
CA PRO A 343 -8.20 -20.10 2.26
C PRO A 343 -8.43 -19.27 0.98
N LEU A 344 -7.35 -18.77 0.37
CA LEU A 344 -7.44 -18.06 -0.92
C LEU A 344 -7.66 -19.07 -2.06
N LEU A 345 -6.93 -20.18 -2.02
CA LEU A 345 -7.03 -21.25 -3.01
C LEU A 345 -8.40 -21.93 -3.00
N ASP A 346 -8.95 -22.19 -1.81
CA ASP A 346 -10.28 -22.81 -1.69
C ASP A 346 -11.38 -21.91 -2.27
N LYS A 347 -11.27 -20.59 -2.04
CA LYS A 347 -12.22 -19.63 -2.62
C LYS A 347 -12.11 -19.55 -4.14
N VAL A 348 -10.91 -19.57 -4.70
CA VAL A 348 -10.74 -19.50 -6.16
C VAL A 348 -11.18 -20.80 -6.83
N ASP A 349 -10.86 -21.95 -6.24
CA ASP A 349 -11.31 -23.26 -6.74
C ASP A 349 -12.83 -23.39 -6.66
N GLN A 350 -13.45 -22.89 -5.58
CA GLN A 350 -14.91 -22.84 -5.47
C GLN A 350 -15.54 -21.92 -6.52
N ARG A 351 -14.94 -20.74 -6.77
CA ARG A 351 -15.42 -19.78 -7.77
C ARG A 351 -15.33 -20.35 -9.18
N CYS A 352 -14.26 -21.06 -9.51
CA CYS A 352 -13.99 -21.58 -10.84
C CYS A 352 -14.47 -23.01 -11.08
N ASN A 353 -14.90 -23.71 -10.02
CA ASN A 353 -15.28 -25.12 -10.04
C ASN A 353 -14.22 -26.04 -10.67
N CYS A 354 -12.94 -25.75 -10.42
CA CYS A 354 -11.80 -26.54 -10.90
C CYS A 354 -10.58 -26.35 -10.00
N ASP A 355 -9.53 -27.14 -10.22
CA ASP A 355 -8.22 -26.89 -9.63
C ASP A 355 -7.51 -25.77 -10.38
N CYS A 356 -7.60 -24.54 -9.86
CA CYS A 356 -6.96 -23.38 -10.48
C CYS A 356 -5.44 -23.45 -10.40
N MET A 357 -4.90 -24.12 -9.37
CA MET A 357 -3.45 -24.24 -9.20
C MET A 357 -2.85 -25.17 -10.25
N ASP A 358 -3.45 -26.34 -10.49
CA ASP A 358 -2.99 -27.27 -11.52
C ASP A 358 -2.94 -26.61 -12.91
N LEU A 359 -4.03 -25.96 -13.32
CA LEU A 359 -4.10 -25.26 -14.61
C LEU A 359 -3.06 -24.13 -14.74
N LEU A 360 -2.80 -23.40 -13.65
CA LEU A 360 -1.81 -22.33 -13.65
C LEU A 360 -0.37 -22.86 -13.73
N LEU A 361 -0.08 -23.94 -13.00
CA LEU A 361 1.22 -24.61 -13.01
C LEU A 361 1.54 -25.17 -14.39
N GLN A 362 0.57 -25.83 -15.04
CA GLN A 362 0.71 -26.35 -16.40
C GLN A 362 1.03 -25.23 -17.41
N GLU A 363 0.32 -24.11 -17.36
CA GLU A 363 0.59 -23.00 -18.27
C GLU A 363 1.95 -22.34 -17.99
N CYS A 364 2.34 -22.20 -16.73
CA CYS A 364 3.67 -21.67 -16.38
C CYS A 364 4.81 -22.60 -16.85
N SER A 365 4.62 -23.92 -16.74
CA SER A 365 5.55 -24.93 -17.26
C SER A 365 5.69 -24.84 -18.78
N LYS A 366 4.56 -24.79 -19.51
CA LYS A 366 4.51 -24.61 -20.97
C LYS A 366 5.26 -23.35 -21.44
N GLN A 367 5.27 -22.29 -20.64
CA GLN A 367 5.95 -21.03 -20.93
C GLN A 367 7.42 -21.00 -20.47
N GLY A 368 7.94 -22.08 -19.90
CA GLY A 368 9.32 -22.19 -19.41
C GLY A 368 9.60 -21.35 -18.15
N LEU A 369 8.58 -21.11 -17.34
CA LEU A 369 8.69 -20.44 -16.03
C LEU A 369 8.95 -21.43 -14.88
N LEU A 370 8.63 -22.71 -15.09
CA LEU A 370 8.85 -23.83 -14.17
C LEU A 370 9.48 -25.00 -14.92
N SER A 371 10.28 -25.81 -14.22
CA SER A 371 10.71 -27.11 -14.72
C SER A 371 9.62 -28.17 -14.48
N GLU A 372 9.61 -29.23 -15.28
CA GLU A 372 8.67 -30.34 -15.11
C GLU A 372 8.78 -30.96 -13.70
N ALA A 373 9.99 -31.19 -13.21
CA ALA A 373 10.20 -31.74 -11.86
C ALA A 373 9.65 -30.84 -10.73
N ASN A 374 9.76 -29.51 -10.87
CA ASN A 374 9.20 -28.58 -9.89
C ASN A 374 7.67 -28.53 -9.99
N MET A 375 7.12 -28.60 -11.21
CA MET A 375 5.68 -28.67 -11.43
C MET A 375 5.09 -29.92 -10.77
N ASP A 376 5.66 -31.10 -11.00
CA ASP A 376 5.20 -32.36 -10.42
C ASP A 376 5.23 -32.31 -8.89
N ASN A 377 6.32 -31.79 -8.30
CA ASN A 377 6.44 -31.60 -6.85
C ASN A 377 5.35 -30.69 -6.27
N LEU A 378 5.03 -29.58 -6.96
CA LEU A 378 4.00 -28.64 -6.52
C LEU A 378 2.59 -29.24 -6.66
N ILE A 379 2.33 -30.03 -7.71
CA ILE A 379 1.08 -30.78 -7.90
C ILE A 379 0.91 -31.80 -6.78
N ASP A 380 1.95 -32.58 -6.46
CA ASP A 380 1.92 -33.56 -5.37
C ASP A 380 1.63 -32.90 -4.02
N LYS A 381 2.28 -31.76 -3.74
CA LYS A 381 2.02 -30.95 -2.53
C LYS A 381 0.57 -30.46 -2.48
N ARG A 382 0.01 -29.99 -3.60
CA ARG A 382 -1.39 -29.53 -3.68
C ARG A 382 -2.37 -30.69 -3.51
N ALA A 383 -2.07 -31.86 -4.07
CA ALA A 383 -2.91 -33.04 -3.93
C ALA A 383 -3.01 -33.49 -2.46
N ALA A 384 -1.88 -33.53 -1.75
CA ALA A 384 -1.84 -33.87 -0.32
C ALA A 384 -2.61 -32.88 0.58
N ASP A 385 -2.53 -31.57 0.27
CA ASP A 385 -3.30 -30.52 0.96
C ASP A 385 -4.82 -30.69 0.73
N ARG A 386 -5.22 -31.07 -0.49
CA ARG A 386 -6.63 -31.23 -0.88
C ARG A 386 -7.30 -32.50 -0.37
N GLU A 387 -6.57 -33.55 0.02
CA GLU A 387 -7.18 -34.73 0.69
C GLU A 387 -7.96 -34.34 1.96
N HIS A 388 -7.60 -33.21 2.58
CA HIS A 388 -8.24 -32.68 3.78
C HIS A 388 -9.32 -31.61 3.47
N ALA A 389 -9.52 -31.25 2.20
CA ALA A 389 -10.44 -30.20 1.76
C ALA A 389 -11.82 -30.78 1.37
N PRO A 390 -12.92 -30.04 1.57
CA PRO A 390 -14.25 -30.50 1.17
C PRO A 390 -14.33 -30.67 -0.36
N HIS A 391 -14.54 -31.91 -0.82
CA HIS A 391 -14.69 -32.22 -2.24
C HIS A 391 -15.86 -31.44 -2.88
N LEU A 392 -15.60 -30.82 -4.04
CA LEU A 392 -16.62 -30.18 -4.88
C LEU A 392 -17.60 -31.25 -5.42
N LYS A 393 -18.91 -31.02 -5.22
CA LYS A 393 -19.98 -31.92 -5.67
C LYS A 393 -20.17 -31.85 -7.19
N SER A 394 -20.18 -33.04 -7.80
CA SER A 394 -20.72 -33.47 -9.11
C SER A 394 -20.17 -32.84 -10.41
N ALA A 395 -19.91 -33.74 -11.37
CA ALA A 395 -19.51 -33.46 -12.75
C ALA A 395 -20.65 -32.88 -13.63
N GLU A 396 -21.82 -32.56 -13.06
CA GLU A 396 -22.97 -32.03 -13.83
C GLU A 396 -22.88 -30.52 -14.10
N ASN A 397 -21.91 -29.82 -13.48
CA ASN A 397 -21.77 -28.36 -13.52
C ASN A 397 -20.64 -27.83 -14.42
N ALA A 398 -20.12 -28.65 -15.36
CA ALA A 398 -18.99 -28.28 -16.23
C ALA A 398 -19.24 -27.05 -17.15
N ASN A 399 -20.48 -26.59 -17.25
CA ASN A 399 -20.90 -25.42 -18.04
C ASN A 399 -21.01 -24.11 -17.23
N ILE A 400 -20.71 -24.13 -15.93
CA ILE A 400 -20.71 -22.91 -15.10
C ILE A 400 -19.39 -22.17 -15.33
N GLN A 401 -19.49 -20.89 -15.71
CA GLN A 401 -18.36 -19.97 -15.79
C GLN A 401 -18.16 -19.26 -14.44
N PRO A 402 -16.94 -18.85 -14.10
CA PRO A 402 -15.72 -18.90 -14.91
C PRO A 402 -15.01 -20.28 -14.87
N ASN A 403 -14.67 -20.85 -16.04
CA ASN A 403 -13.88 -22.09 -16.12
C ASN A 403 -12.55 -21.83 -16.85
N PRO A 404 -11.41 -21.77 -16.13
CA PRO A 404 -10.08 -21.57 -16.71
C PRO A 404 -9.72 -22.60 -17.80
N GLY A 405 -10.17 -23.84 -17.68
CA GLY A 405 -9.95 -24.86 -18.73
C GLY A 405 -10.56 -24.47 -20.08
N LEU A 406 -11.70 -23.77 -20.08
CA LEU A 406 -12.31 -23.28 -21.31
C LEU A 406 -11.53 -22.11 -21.91
N ILE A 407 -11.02 -21.18 -21.11
CA ILE A 407 -10.25 -20.04 -21.63
C ILE A 407 -8.92 -20.49 -22.25
N LEU A 408 -8.25 -21.46 -21.63
CA LEU A 408 -7.00 -22.02 -22.14
C LEU A 408 -7.21 -22.74 -23.48
N ARG A 409 -8.35 -23.41 -23.68
CA ARG A 409 -8.73 -24.01 -24.98
C ARG A 409 -9.17 -22.97 -26.02
N ALA A 410 -9.65 -21.81 -25.59
CA ALA A 410 -10.04 -20.73 -26.48
C ALA A 410 -8.84 -20.08 -27.18
N GLU A 411 -7.69 -19.96 -26.51
CA GLU A 411 -6.46 -19.38 -27.11
C GLU A 411 -6.06 -19.99 -28.47
N PRO A 412 -5.84 -21.32 -28.60
CA PRO A 412 -5.49 -21.91 -29.89
C PRO A 412 -6.64 -21.79 -30.90
N THR A 413 -7.88 -21.83 -30.43
CA THR A 413 -9.09 -21.67 -31.26
C THR A 413 -9.14 -20.29 -31.92
N VAL A 414 -8.86 -19.21 -31.18
CA VAL A 414 -8.73 -17.84 -31.72
C VAL A 414 -7.67 -17.80 -32.82
N THR A 415 -6.54 -18.45 -32.60
CA THR A 415 -5.43 -18.49 -33.57
C THR A 415 -5.83 -19.21 -34.86
N ASN A 416 -6.55 -20.32 -34.74
CA ASN A 416 -7.04 -21.08 -35.89
C ASN A 416 -8.12 -20.32 -36.66
N ILE A 417 -9.05 -19.64 -35.96
CA ILE A 417 -10.07 -18.80 -36.61
C ILE A 417 -9.41 -17.66 -37.38
N LEU A 418 -8.44 -16.97 -36.80
CA LEU A 418 -7.70 -15.91 -37.50
C LEU A 418 -7.03 -16.42 -38.78
N LYS A 419 -6.41 -17.61 -38.74
CA LYS A 419 -5.83 -18.25 -39.94
C LYS A 419 -6.91 -18.58 -40.98
N THR A 420 -8.07 -19.08 -40.55
CA THR A 420 -9.19 -19.37 -41.45
C THR A 420 -9.73 -18.09 -42.08
N MET A 421 -9.85 -17.00 -41.33
CA MET A 421 -10.28 -15.69 -41.85
C MET A 421 -9.27 -15.07 -42.84
N ASP A 422 -8.01 -15.52 -42.81
CA ASP A 422 -6.96 -15.11 -43.75
C ASP A 422 -6.99 -15.85 -45.09
N ALA A 423 -7.71 -16.97 -45.19
CA ALA A 423 -7.88 -17.68 -46.45
C ALA A 423 -8.71 -16.88 -47.48
N ASP A 424 -8.49 -17.13 -48.77
CA ASP A 424 -9.25 -16.51 -49.85
C ASP A 424 -10.65 -17.14 -49.98
N HIS A 425 -11.65 -16.44 -49.44
CA HIS A 425 -13.06 -16.86 -49.46
C HIS A 425 -13.85 -16.33 -50.68
N SER A 426 -13.17 -15.82 -51.71
CA SER A 426 -13.82 -15.26 -52.91
C SER A 426 -14.68 -16.28 -53.67
N LYS A 427 -14.39 -17.58 -53.53
CA LYS A 427 -15.06 -18.68 -54.27
C LYS A 427 -15.98 -19.58 -53.43
N SER A 428 -15.83 -19.62 -52.10
CA SER A 428 -16.62 -20.50 -51.21
C SER A 428 -16.81 -19.88 -49.80
N PRO A 429 -17.72 -18.90 -49.66
CA PRO A 429 -17.95 -18.18 -48.39
C PRO A 429 -18.67 -19.01 -47.31
N GLU A 430 -19.21 -20.18 -47.64
CA GLU A 430 -20.03 -21.01 -46.76
C GLU A 430 -19.24 -21.56 -45.56
N GLY A 431 -17.97 -21.91 -45.76
CA GLY A 431 -17.10 -22.41 -44.68
C GLY A 431 -16.82 -21.35 -43.62
N LEU A 432 -16.60 -20.10 -44.03
CA LEU A 432 -16.42 -18.97 -43.11
C LEU A 432 -17.70 -18.66 -42.34
N LEU A 433 -18.86 -18.73 -43.02
CA LEU A 433 -20.15 -18.51 -42.39
C LEU A 433 -20.43 -19.55 -41.29
N GLY A 434 -20.09 -20.81 -41.53
CA GLY A 434 -20.21 -21.87 -40.52
C GLY A 434 -19.39 -21.56 -39.27
N VAL A 435 -18.13 -21.14 -39.43
CA VAL A 435 -17.25 -20.79 -38.30
C VAL A 435 -17.81 -19.61 -37.50
N LEU A 436 -18.21 -18.52 -38.16
CA LEU A 436 -18.78 -17.35 -37.47
C LEU A 436 -20.15 -17.66 -36.85
N GLY A 437 -20.96 -18.50 -37.48
CA GLY A 437 -22.23 -18.98 -36.92
C GLY A 437 -22.03 -19.77 -35.62
N HIS A 438 -21.03 -20.67 -35.58
CA HIS A 438 -20.69 -21.40 -34.35
C HIS A 438 -20.20 -20.48 -33.23
N MET A 439 -19.45 -19.42 -33.57
CA MET A 439 -18.98 -18.44 -32.58
C MET A 439 -20.12 -17.69 -31.88
N LEU A 440 -21.24 -17.42 -32.58
CA LEU A 440 -22.41 -16.75 -32.02
C LEU A 440 -23.24 -17.64 -31.08
N SER A 441 -22.90 -18.93 -30.96
CA SER A 441 -23.66 -19.84 -30.10
C SER A 441 -23.27 -19.69 -28.62
N GLY A 442 -24.26 -19.35 -27.79
CA GLY A 442 -24.10 -19.23 -26.34
C GLY A 442 -23.05 -18.18 -25.94
N LYS A 443 -22.20 -18.53 -24.95
CA LYS A 443 -21.11 -17.67 -24.46
C LYS A 443 -19.77 -17.86 -25.21
N SER A 444 -19.78 -18.55 -26.34
CA SER A 444 -18.55 -18.87 -27.09
C SER A 444 -17.84 -17.63 -27.60
N LEU A 445 -18.60 -16.60 -28.03
CA LEU A 445 -18.03 -15.35 -28.52
C LEU A 445 -17.25 -14.64 -27.40
N ASP A 446 -17.87 -14.45 -26.22
CA ASP A 446 -17.24 -13.75 -25.09
C ASP A 446 -15.96 -14.45 -24.61
N LEU A 447 -15.98 -15.79 -24.59
CA LEU A 447 -14.81 -16.60 -24.26
C LEU A 447 -13.65 -16.37 -25.25
N LEU A 448 -13.95 -16.40 -26.55
CA LEU A 448 -12.94 -16.18 -27.60
C LEU A 448 -12.43 -14.74 -27.58
N LEU A 449 -13.29 -13.75 -27.36
CA LEU A 449 -12.90 -12.35 -27.27
C LEU A 449 -12.04 -12.09 -26.02
N ALA A 450 -12.36 -12.67 -24.87
CA ALA A 450 -11.54 -12.55 -23.66
C ALA A 450 -10.14 -13.15 -23.86
N ALA A 451 -10.05 -14.34 -24.49
CA ALA A 451 -8.77 -14.95 -24.83
C ALA A 451 -7.99 -14.11 -25.87
N ALA A 452 -8.67 -13.58 -26.89
CA ALA A 452 -8.06 -12.70 -27.89
C ALA A 452 -7.57 -11.38 -27.27
N ALA A 453 -8.31 -10.81 -26.31
CA ALA A 453 -7.93 -9.61 -25.58
C ALA A 453 -6.66 -9.83 -24.76
N ALA A 454 -6.64 -10.88 -23.93
CA ALA A 454 -5.50 -11.21 -23.06
C ALA A 454 -4.22 -11.54 -23.84
N THR A 455 -4.34 -12.09 -25.05
CA THR A 455 -3.21 -12.48 -25.90
C THR A 455 -2.83 -11.45 -26.96
N GLY A 456 -3.44 -10.26 -26.94
CA GLY A 456 -3.15 -9.17 -27.88
C GLY A 456 -3.62 -9.42 -29.33
N LYS A 457 -4.45 -10.43 -29.56
CA LYS A 457 -4.98 -10.81 -30.89
C LYS A 457 -6.31 -10.12 -31.23
N LEU A 458 -6.94 -9.43 -30.28
CA LEU A 458 -8.25 -8.79 -30.46
C LEU A 458 -8.27 -7.75 -31.59
N LYS A 459 -7.24 -6.89 -31.68
CA LYS A 459 -7.12 -5.92 -32.79
C LYS A 459 -7.05 -6.59 -34.16
N SER A 460 -6.34 -7.72 -34.26
CA SER A 460 -6.33 -8.50 -35.50
C SER A 460 -7.72 -9.04 -35.81
N PHE A 461 -8.44 -9.53 -34.80
CA PHE A 461 -9.82 -10.01 -34.93
C PHE A 461 -10.77 -8.92 -35.46
N ALA A 462 -10.76 -7.73 -34.84
CA ALA A 462 -11.54 -6.58 -35.27
C ALA A 462 -11.21 -6.16 -36.71
N ARG A 463 -9.92 -6.07 -37.06
CA ARG A 463 -9.48 -5.77 -38.44
C ARG A 463 -9.99 -6.79 -39.46
N LYS A 464 -10.08 -8.07 -39.12
CA LYS A 464 -10.64 -9.08 -40.02
C LYS A 464 -12.14 -8.86 -40.23
N PHE A 465 -12.90 -8.52 -39.20
CA PHE A 465 -14.32 -8.18 -39.36
C PHE A 465 -14.53 -6.95 -40.26
N ILE A 466 -13.76 -5.89 -40.06
CA ILE A 466 -13.79 -4.69 -40.93
C ILE A 466 -13.46 -5.05 -42.39
N LYS A 467 -12.49 -5.94 -42.61
CA LYS A 467 -12.15 -6.42 -43.97
C LYS A 467 -13.29 -7.24 -44.60
N LEU A 468 -14.07 -7.98 -43.81
CA LEU A 468 -15.25 -8.69 -44.31
C LEU A 468 -16.39 -7.73 -44.67
N GLU A 469 -16.53 -6.62 -43.95
CA GLU A 469 -17.51 -5.58 -44.26
C GLU A 469 -17.19 -4.86 -45.59
N SER A 470 -15.91 -4.65 -45.89
CA SER A 470 -15.47 -3.98 -47.12
C SER A 470 -15.58 -4.84 -48.39
N LEU A 471 -15.83 -6.16 -48.26
CA LEU A 471 -16.08 -7.06 -49.40
C LEU A 471 -17.36 -6.71 -50.19
N LYS A 472 -18.25 -5.86 -49.66
CA LYS A 472 -19.38 -5.29 -50.43
C LYS A 472 -18.92 -4.35 -51.55
N VAL A 473 -17.71 -3.79 -51.49
CA VAL A 473 -17.26 -2.72 -52.39
C VAL A 473 -16.58 -3.25 -53.67
N PHE A 474 -16.08 -4.50 -53.69
CA PHE A 474 -15.07 -4.91 -54.69
C PHE A 474 -15.37 -6.11 -55.60
N VAL A 475 -16.57 -6.69 -55.65
CA VAL A 475 -16.80 -7.86 -56.53
C VAL A 475 -17.98 -7.69 -57.48
N SER A 476 -17.66 -7.86 -58.77
CA SER A 476 -18.50 -8.00 -59.98
C SER A 476 -19.79 -8.83 -59.80
N PRO A 477 -20.78 -8.74 -60.72
CA PRO A 477 -22.15 -9.12 -60.46
C PRO A 477 -22.25 -10.58 -59.97
N PRO A 478 -22.92 -10.80 -58.83
CA PRO A 478 -22.91 -12.09 -58.15
C PRO A 478 -23.64 -13.16 -58.97
N THR A 479 -23.09 -14.38 -59.04
CA THR A 479 -23.91 -15.56 -59.33
C THR A 479 -25.00 -15.65 -58.25
N ALA A 480 -26.27 -15.76 -58.65
CA ALA A 480 -27.45 -15.62 -57.79
C ALA A 480 -27.46 -16.47 -56.50
N LYS A 481 -26.68 -17.56 -56.44
CA LYS A 481 -26.61 -18.47 -55.27
C LYS A 481 -25.73 -17.97 -54.11
N GLY A 482 -24.76 -17.07 -54.34
CA GLY A 482 -23.81 -16.61 -53.30
C GLY A 482 -24.14 -15.26 -52.66
N ALA A 483 -25.23 -14.61 -53.09
CA ALA A 483 -25.68 -13.33 -52.53
C ALA A 483 -26.18 -13.41 -51.05
N PRO A 484 -27.03 -14.39 -50.66
CA PRO A 484 -27.56 -14.43 -49.29
C PRO A 484 -26.50 -14.78 -48.24
N VAL A 485 -25.55 -15.67 -48.58
CA VAL A 485 -24.43 -16.05 -47.71
C VAL A 485 -23.54 -14.85 -47.38
N ARG A 486 -23.27 -13.98 -48.37
CA ARG A 486 -22.48 -12.76 -48.17
C ARG A 486 -23.22 -11.69 -47.36
N ALA A 487 -24.54 -11.57 -47.51
CA ALA A 487 -25.33 -10.67 -46.68
C ALA A 487 -25.30 -11.09 -45.21
N LEU A 488 -25.49 -12.39 -44.94
CA LEU A 488 -25.46 -12.91 -43.58
C LEU A 488 -24.07 -12.82 -42.94
N LEU A 489 -23.00 -13.06 -43.71
CA LEU A 489 -21.63 -12.85 -43.25
C LEU A 489 -21.40 -11.40 -42.81
N PHE A 490 -21.90 -10.43 -43.59
CA PHE A 490 -21.80 -9.01 -43.25
C PHE A 490 -22.55 -8.70 -41.94
N ASP A 491 -23.80 -9.15 -41.81
CA ASP A 491 -24.61 -8.87 -40.63
C ASP A 491 -23.95 -9.46 -39.36
N ILE A 492 -23.45 -10.70 -39.46
CA ILE A 492 -22.75 -11.36 -38.36
C ILE A 492 -21.44 -10.65 -38.02
N SER A 493 -20.60 -10.32 -39.00
CA SER A 493 -19.32 -9.64 -38.75
C SER A 493 -19.53 -8.25 -38.15
N PHE A 494 -20.56 -7.52 -38.59
CA PHE A 494 -20.91 -6.20 -38.08
C PHE A 494 -21.39 -6.28 -36.63
N LEU A 495 -22.29 -7.21 -36.31
CA LEU A 495 -22.75 -7.41 -34.94
C LEU A 495 -21.60 -7.82 -34.01
N MET A 496 -20.70 -8.69 -34.45
CA MET A 496 -19.49 -9.04 -33.69
C MET A 496 -18.57 -7.84 -33.47
N LEU A 497 -18.39 -6.98 -34.49
CA LEU A 497 -17.57 -5.77 -34.37
C LEU A 497 -18.20 -4.77 -33.38
N CYS A 498 -19.51 -4.55 -33.45
CA CYS A 498 -20.24 -3.74 -32.48
C CYS A 498 -20.09 -4.29 -31.05
N HIS A 499 -20.19 -5.62 -30.88
CA HIS A 499 -20.01 -6.26 -29.58
C HIS A 499 -18.59 -6.08 -29.02
N VAL A 500 -17.57 -6.18 -29.87
CA VAL A 500 -16.17 -5.91 -29.50
C VAL A 500 -16.02 -4.46 -29.02
N ALA A 501 -16.55 -3.49 -29.78
CA ALA A 501 -16.47 -2.08 -29.41
C ALA A 501 -17.23 -1.75 -28.12
N GLN A 502 -18.39 -2.37 -27.89
CA GLN A 502 -19.17 -2.20 -26.66
C GLN A 502 -18.48 -2.81 -25.44
N THR A 503 -17.82 -3.95 -25.60
CA THR A 503 -17.26 -4.72 -24.48
C THR A 503 -15.82 -4.32 -24.12
N TYR A 504 -15.04 -3.89 -25.11
CA TYR A 504 -13.61 -3.59 -24.97
C TYR A 504 -13.23 -2.16 -25.36
N GLY A 505 -14.19 -1.35 -25.80
CA GLY A 505 -14.00 0.06 -26.19
C GLY A 505 -13.70 0.24 -27.67
N SER A 506 -13.92 1.45 -28.17
CA SER A 506 -13.72 1.84 -29.58
C SER A 506 -12.26 2.02 -29.99
N GLU A 507 -11.33 1.94 -29.03
CA GLU A 507 -9.87 2.04 -29.23
C GLU A 507 -9.27 0.75 -29.85
N VAL A 508 -10.02 -0.35 -29.80
CA VAL A 508 -9.69 -1.67 -30.39
C VAL A 508 -10.02 -1.67 -31.87
#